data_AF-A0A1Y2SVL1-F1
#
_entry.id   AF-A0A1Y2SVL1-F1
#
_cell.length_a   1.000
_cell.length_b   1.000
_cell.length_c   1.000
_cell.angle_alpha   90.00
_cell.angle_beta   90.00
_cell.angle_gamma   90.00
#
_symmetry.space_group_name_H-M   'P 1'
#
loop_
_entity.id
_entity.type
_entity.pdbx_description
1 polymer ?
#
loop_
_entity_poly.entity_id
_entity_poly.type
_entity_poly.pdbx_seq_one_letter_code
_entity_poly.pdbx_strand_id
1 'polypeptide(L)'
;MSLFNNNQHFHLAWKVNLFKNKNLDYSTFFSDVVPFEFHVNLDGTAFDLYDSISVEYTTVNKNKTFTKDIISRYPNLRLSEFLNPKFIFWIDVINYKSIENNPINFEAHKEINPFLTMQIEPTKRAFRWVSNSSLFSSLELKEMADEIINIDKILLSHPTTSLRKLFYGGFD
;
A
#
# COMPACT_ATOMS: atom_id res chain seq x y z
N MET A 1 -31.41 -7.53 -5.64
CA MET A 1 -30.20 -8.17 -5.11
C MET A 1 -29.06 -7.81 -6.03
N SER A 2 -28.19 -6.86 -5.64
CA SER A 2 -26.95 -6.64 -6.38
C SER A 2 -26.08 -7.89 -6.20
N LEU A 3 -25.57 -8.47 -7.28
CA LEU A 3 -24.51 -9.46 -7.20
C LEU A 3 -23.33 -8.78 -6.49
N PHE A 4 -23.18 -9.03 -5.18
CA PHE A 4 -21.95 -8.68 -4.49
C PHE A 4 -20.85 -9.47 -5.20
N ASN A 5 -19.94 -8.75 -5.86
CA ASN A 5 -18.77 -9.39 -6.41
C ASN A 5 -17.94 -9.86 -5.22
N ASN A 6 -17.90 -11.18 -5.01
CA ASN A 6 -17.20 -11.80 -3.88
C ASN A 6 -15.70 -11.57 -3.94
N ASN A 7 -15.18 -11.22 -5.11
CA ASN A 7 -13.78 -10.88 -5.31
C ASN A 7 -13.63 -9.42 -5.73
N GLN A 8 -12.87 -8.65 -4.96
CA GLN A 8 -12.59 -7.25 -5.25
C GLN A 8 -11.10 -7.04 -5.49
N HIS A 9 -10.76 -6.37 -6.59
CA HIS A 9 -9.38 -6.05 -6.94
C HIS A 9 -9.03 -4.64 -6.47
N PHE A 10 -7.92 -4.52 -5.78
CA PHE A 10 -7.39 -3.27 -5.27
C PHE A 10 -6.00 -3.02 -5.83
N HIS A 11 -5.73 -1.76 -6.11
CA HIS A 11 -4.43 -1.30 -6.56
C HIS A 11 -3.95 -0.20 -5.63
N LEU A 12 -2.70 -0.29 -5.18
CA LEU A 12 -2.04 0.77 -4.43
C LEU A 12 -0.66 1.06 -5.02
N ALA A 13 -0.12 2.23 -4.71
CA ALA A 13 1.26 2.55 -5.07
C ALA A 13 2.19 2.07 -3.95
N TRP A 14 3.09 1.15 -4.28
CA TRP A 14 4.04 0.54 -3.36
C TRP A 14 5.43 1.10 -3.56
N LYS A 15 6.01 1.71 -2.53
CA LYS A 15 7.35 2.24 -2.60
C LYS A 15 8.38 1.13 -2.44
N VAL A 16 9.25 1.00 -3.44
CA VAL A 16 10.35 0.05 -3.46
C VAL A 16 11.63 0.75 -3.00
N ASN A 17 12.30 0.19 -1.99
CA ASN A 17 13.62 0.67 -1.59
C ASN A 17 14.65 0.30 -2.67
N LEU A 18 14.85 1.22 -3.62
CA LEU A 18 15.90 1.11 -4.62
C LEU A 18 17.28 1.16 -3.96
N PHE A 19 18.24 0.41 -4.52
CA PHE A 19 19.64 0.49 -4.08
C PHE A 19 20.16 1.92 -4.27
N LYS A 20 20.61 2.56 -3.19
CA LYS A 20 21.26 3.87 -3.25
C LYS A 20 22.75 3.69 -3.50
N ASN A 21 23.25 4.09 -4.67
CA ASN A 21 24.68 4.27 -4.91
C ASN A 21 24.99 5.77 -4.80
N LYS A 22 26.03 6.14 -4.05
CA LYS A 22 26.41 7.54 -3.83
C LYS A 22 26.76 8.30 -5.12
N ASN A 23 27.12 7.58 -6.17
CA ASN A 23 27.62 8.15 -7.42
C ASN A 23 26.59 8.08 -8.58
N LEU A 24 25.43 7.48 -8.37
CA LEU A 24 24.43 7.25 -9.41
C LEU A 24 23.02 7.45 -8.84
N ASP A 25 22.34 8.45 -9.38
CA ASP A 25 20.92 8.64 -9.10
C ASP A 25 20.09 7.69 -9.95
N TYR A 26 19.72 6.57 -9.35
CA TYR A 26 18.90 5.55 -10.02
C TYR A 26 17.44 5.96 -10.19
N SER A 27 16.97 7.05 -9.57
CA SER A 27 15.60 7.55 -9.78
C SER A 27 15.35 7.99 -11.23
N THR A 28 16.41 8.27 -11.98
CA THR A 28 16.35 8.56 -13.42
C THR A 28 16.04 7.32 -14.27
N PHE A 29 16.30 6.11 -13.75
CA PHE A 29 16.17 4.84 -14.49
C PHE A 29 15.10 3.91 -13.93
N PHE A 30 14.81 4.00 -12.63
CA PHE A 30 13.87 3.16 -11.93
C PHE A 30 12.84 4.01 -11.19
N SER A 31 11.57 3.61 -11.28
CA SER A 31 10.54 4.16 -10.41
C SER A 31 10.73 3.64 -9.00
N ASP A 32 10.77 4.54 -8.01
CA ASP A 32 10.76 4.18 -6.60
C ASP A 32 9.36 3.78 -6.11
N VAL A 33 8.33 3.95 -6.94
CA VAL A 33 6.95 3.54 -6.68
C VAL A 33 6.45 2.65 -7.81
N VAL A 34 5.87 1.50 -7.48
CA VAL A 34 5.29 0.55 -8.43
C VAL A 34 3.87 0.18 -8.02
N PRO A 35 2.97 -0.21 -8.95
CA PRO A 35 1.64 -0.68 -8.62
C PRO A 35 1.78 -2.00 -7.89
N PHE A 36 0.96 -2.15 -6.88
CA PHE A 36 0.81 -3.37 -6.12
C PHE A 36 -0.65 -3.76 -6.20
N GLU A 37 -0.92 -4.91 -6.77
CA GLU A 37 -2.27 -5.46 -6.91
C GLU A 37 -2.51 -6.53 -5.86
N PHE A 38 -3.64 -6.41 -5.15
CA PHE A 38 -4.12 -7.49 -4.31
C PHE A 38 -5.63 -7.62 -4.49
N HIS A 39 -6.12 -8.84 -4.29
CA HIS A 39 -7.54 -9.10 -4.37
C HIS A 39 -8.05 -9.60 -3.02
N VAL A 40 -9.28 -9.20 -2.69
CA VAL A 40 -9.98 -9.63 -1.49
C VAL A 40 -11.13 -10.51 -1.93
N ASN A 41 -10.99 -11.82 -1.68
CA ASN A 41 -12.08 -12.77 -1.80
C ASN A 41 -12.81 -12.86 -0.45
N LEU A 42 -14.05 -12.36 -0.39
CA LEU A 42 -14.86 -12.37 0.83
C LEU A 42 -15.18 -13.79 1.31
N ASP A 43 -15.19 -14.79 0.42
CA ASP A 43 -15.39 -16.19 0.82
C ASP A 43 -14.10 -16.85 1.34
N GLY A 44 -12.94 -16.22 1.09
CA GLY A 44 -11.65 -16.63 1.62
C GLY A 44 -11.43 -16.21 3.07
N THR A 45 -10.28 -16.58 3.60
CA THR A 45 -9.83 -16.35 4.98
C THR A 45 -8.73 -15.29 5.04
N ALA A 46 -8.28 -14.92 6.25
CA ALA A 46 -7.12 -14.03 6.39
C ALA A 46 -5.85 -14.65 5.79
N PHE A 47 -5.69 -15.98 5.86
CA PHE A 47 -4.55 -16.64 5.24
C PHE A 47 -4.54 -16.51 3.72
N ASP A 48 -5.69 -16.62 3.08
CA ASP A 48 -5.80 -16.46 1.62
C ASP A 48 -5.43 -15.03 1.20
N LEU A 49 -5.87 -14.03 1.99
CA LEU A 49 -5.49 -12.63 1.79
C LEU A 49 -3.97 -12.43 1.94
N TYR A 50 -3.38 -12.96 3.01
CA TYR A 50 -1.94 -12.83 3.25
C TYR A 50 -1.09 -13.54 2.20
N ASP A 51 -1.53 -14.70 1.72
CA ASP A 51 -0.85 -15.43 0.65
C ASP A 51 -0.90 -14.63 -0.66
N SER A 52 -2.06 -14.08 -1.04
CA SER A 52 -2.17 -13.21 -2.21
C SER A 52 -1.23 -11.99 -2.12
N ILE A 53 -1.16 -11.34 -0.95
CA ILE A 53 -0.27 -10.18 -0.74
C ILE A 53 1.20 -10.63 -0.81
N SER A 54 1.54 -11.79 -0.26
CA SER A 54 2.91 -12.34 -0.28
C SER A 54 3.40 -12.67 -1.70
N VAL A 55 2.52 -13.26 -2.51
CA VAL A 55 2.78 -13.57 -3.93
C VAL A 55 3.03 -12.27 -4.71
N GLU A 56 2.19 -11.26 -4.53
CA GLU A 56 2.39 -9.96 -5.19
C GLU A 56 3.68 -9.29 -4.71
N TYR A 57 3.95 -9.27 -3.40
CA TYR A 57 5.17 -8.68 -2.85
C TYR A 57 6.44 -9.33 -3.42
N THR A 58 6.44 -10.65 -3.57
CA THR A 58 7.55 -11.38 -4.20
C THR A 58 7.70 -10.99 -5.68
N THR A 59 6.57 -10.87 -6.38
CA THR A 59 6.50 -10.49 -7.78
C THR A 59 7.02 -9.07 -8.00
N VAL A 60 6.57 -8.11 -7.20
CA VAL A 60 7.05 -6.73 -7.20
C VAL A 60 8.55 -6.68 -6.91
N ASN A 61 9.02 -7.35 -5.85
CA ASN A 61 10.45 -7.31 -5.50
C ASN A 61 11.36 -7.93 -6.56
N LYS A 62 10.90 -8.95 -7.27
CA LYS A 62 11.65 -9.57 -8.37
C LYS A 62 11.77 -8.64 -9.57
N ASN A 63 10.79 -7.77 -9.80
CA ASN A 63 10.67 -6.98 -11.05
C ASN A 63 10.70 -5.46 -10.85
N LYS A 64 11.01 -4.99 -9.63
CA LYS A 64 11.08 -3.56 -9.25
C LYS A 64 12.13 -2.72 -9.98
N THR A 65 12.96 -3.35 -10.81
CA THR A 65 14.13 -2.74 -11.45
C THR A 65 13.90 -2.26 -12.88
N PHE A 66 12.69 -2.31 -13.45
CA PHE A 66 12.52 -1.86 -14.84
C PHE A 66 11.22 -1.09 -15.07
N THR A 67 11.36 0.20 -15.39
CA THR A 67 10.27 1.01 -15.97
C THR A 67 9.73 0.37 -17.26
N LYS A 68 10.54 -0.40 -17.99
CA LYS A 68 10.12 -1.22 -19.16
C LYS A 68 9.25 -2.42 -18.77
N ASP A 69 9.39 -2.98 -17.56
CA ASP A 69 8.53 -4.08 -17.09
C ASP A 69 7.15 -3.58 -16.66
N ILE A 70 7.07 -2.34 -16.16
CA ILE A 70 5.78 -1.65 -15.93
C ILE A 70 5.00 -1.53 -17.25
N ILE A 71 5.67 -1.11 -18.32
CA ILE A 71 5.10 -1.06 -19.68
C ILE A 71 4.74 -2.48 -20.17
N SER A 72 5.54 -3.49 -19.84
CA SER A 72 5.26 -4.89 -20.22
C SER A 72 4.09 -5.52 -19.45
N ARG A 73 3.91 -5.18 -18.17
CA ARG A 73 2.85 -5.71 -17.29
C ARG A 73 1.51 -5.04 -17.55
N TYR A 74 1.56 -3.77 -17.93
CA TYR A 74 0.39 -2.99 -18.27
C TYR A 74 0.59 -2.34 -19.65
N PRO A 75 0.58 -3.13 -20.74
CA PRO A 75 0.84 -2.62 -22.09
C PRO A 75 -0.16 -1.55 -22.55
N ASN A 76 -1.33 -1.50 -21.90
CA ASN A 76 -2.38 -0.52 -22.16
C ASN A 76 -2.37 0.67 -21.19
N LEU A 77 -1.60 0.64 -20.09
CA LEU A 77 -1.44 1.82 -19.24
C LEU A 77 -0.40 2.74 -19.88
N ARG A 78 -0.84 3.94 -20.26
CA ARG A 78 0.11 5.00 -20.67
C ARG A 78 0.93 5.40 -19.45
N LEU A 79 2.22 5.71 -19.60
CA LEU A 79 3.06 6.21 -18.49
C LEU A 79 2.42 7.43 -17.79
N SER A 80 1.66 8.24 -18.53
CA SER A 80 0.85 9.35 -18.02
C SER A 80 -0.29 8.93 -17.09
N GLU A 81 -0.78 7.68 -17.19
CA GLU A 81 -1.81 7.11 -16.32
C GLU A 81 -1.26 6.62 -14.99
N PHE A 82 0.06 6.36 -14.91
CA PHE A 82 0.79 6.10 -13.67
C PHE A 82 1.00 7.36 -12.84
N LEU A 83 1.25 8.48 -13.54
CA LEU A 83 1.34 9.82 -12.96
C LEU A 83 -0.04 10.46 -12.72
N ASN A 84 -1.11 9.71 -12.97
CA ASN A 84 -2.51 10.13 -12.83
C ASN A 84 -3.00 9.74 -11.42
N PRO A 85 -3.83 10.56 -10.76
CA PRO A 85 -4.22 10.40 -9.36
C PRO A 85 -5.20 9.23 -9.10
N LYS A 86 -5.24 8.22 -9.97
CA LYS A 86 -6.02 7.00 -9.73
C LYS A 86 -5.51 6.21 -8.51
N PHE A 87 -4.24 6.42 -8.14
CA PHE A 87 -3.67 5.97 -6.87
C PHE A 87 -3.72 7.11 -5.85
N ILE A 88 -4.80 7.17 -5.08
CA ILE A 88 -4.97 8.18 -4.02
C ILE A 88 -4.05 7.87 -2.82
N PHE A 89 -3.58 6.63 -2.70
CA PHE A 89 -2.91 6.10 -1.52
C PHE A 89 -1.63 5.30 -1.84
N TRP A 90 -0.56 5.58 -1.08
CA TRP A 90 0.76 4.94 -1.18
C TRP A 90 1.14 4.19 0.11
N ILE A 91 1.85 3.07 -0.02
CA ILE A 91 2.49 2.37 1.10
C ILE A 91 4.02 2.45 0.95
N ASP A 92 4.68 2.91 2.02
CA ASP A 92 6.14 2.98 2.14
C ASP A 92 6.61 2.14 3.34
N VAL A 93 7.31 1.03 3.07
CA VAL A 93 7.90 0.21 4.12
C VAL A 93 9.30 0.72 4.45
N ILE A 94 9.40 1.32 5.63
CA ILE A 94 10.59 2.01 6.09
C ILE A 94 11.33 1.18 7.13
N ASN A 95 12.65 1.08 6.98
CA ASN A 95 13.53 0.44 7.96
C ASN A 95 14.31 1.51 8.74
N TYR A 96 13.59 2.39 9.44
CA TYR A 96 14.20 3.36 10.35
C TYR A 96 14.40 2.74 11.74
N LYS A 97 15.36 3.26 12.50
CA LYS A 97 15.56 2.88 13.90
C LYS A 97 14.38 3.30 14.80
N SER A 98 13.58 4.29 14.39
CA SER A 98 12.28 4.64 14.98
C SER A 98 11.54 5.65 14.10
N ILE A 99 10.27 5.36 13.76
CA ILE A 99 9.35 6.34 13.14
C ILE A 99 9.23 7.61 13.98
N GLU A 100 9.22 7.49 15.31
CA GLU A 100 9.02 8.60 16.25
C GLU A 100 10.21 9.58 16.26
N ASN A 101 11.43 9.09 16.01
CA ASN A 101 12.67 9.87 16.09
C ASN A 101 13.13 10.41 14.74
N ASN A 102 12.37 10.17 13.67
CA ASN A 102 12.69 10.66 12.35
C ASN A 102 11.72 11.79 11.97
N PRO A 103 12.06 13.06 12.28
CA PRO A 103 11.30 14.18 11.75
C PRO A 103 11.30 14.05 10.23
N ILE A 104 10.13 14.22 9.63
CA ILE A 104 10.02 14.33 8.17
C ILE A 104 10.90 15.53 7.81
N ASN A 105 12.14 15.31 7.36
CA ASN A 105 13.04 16.39 6.99
C ASN A 105 12.37 17.15 5.84
N PHE A 106 11.83 18.31 6.19
CA PHE A 106 10.87 19.13 5.46
C PHE A 106 11.53 19.91 4.30
N GLU A 107 12.61 19.39 3.70
CA GLU A 107 13.41 20.11 2.70
C GLU A 107 13.49 19.43 1.33
N ALA A 108 12.97 18.22 1.14
CA ALA A 108 12.81 17.67 -0.20
C ALA A 108 11.42 18.05 -0.75
N HIS A 109 11.37 19.26 -1.32
CA HIS A 109 10.31 19.79 -2.17
C HIS A 109 8.99 20.14 -1.45
N LYS A 110 8.81 21.45 -1.25
CA LYS A 110 7.52 22.17 -1.16
C LYS A 110 6.60 21.97 -2.39
N GLU A 111 6.85 20.94 -3.19
CA GLU A 111 5.87 20.49 -4.16
C GLU A 111 4.81 19.77 -3.36
N ILE A 112 3.61 20.36 -3.39
CA ILE A 112 2.33 19.79 -2.94
C ILE A 112 2.43 18.27 -3.08
N ASN A 113 2.69 17.54 -2.00
CA ASN A 113 2.69 16.09 -2.07
C ASN A 113 1.20 15.73 -2.22
N PRO A 114 0.71 15.35 -3.42
CA PRO A 114 -0.72 15.29 -3.68
C PRO A 114 -1.41 14.10 -2.97
N PHE A 115 -0.66 13.28 -2.22
CA PHE A 115 -1.05 11.92 -1.88
C PHE A 115 -1.05 11.64 -0.37
N LEU A 116 -1.86 10.65 0.03
CA LEU A 116 -1.86 10.04 1.35
C LEU A 116 -0.87 8.86 1.36
N THR A 117 0.11 8.87 2.25
CA THR A 117 1.11 7.78 2.38
C THR A 117 1.04 7.14 3.76
N MET A 118 0.94 5.82 3.81
CA MET A 118 1.17 5.05 5.03
C MET A 118 2.63 4.61 5.08
N GLN A 119 3.31 4.93 6.18
CA GLN A 119 4.67 4.45 6.43
C GLN A 119 4.66 3.38 7.52
N ILE A 120 5.24 2.21 7.25
CA ILE A 120 5.22 1.05 8.16
C ILE A 120 6.64 0.74 8.63
N GLU A 121 6.85 0.63 9.94
CA GLU A 121 8.06 0.10 10.59
C GLU A 121 7.77 -1.34 11.06
N PRO A 122 8.09 -2.36 10.26
CA PRO A 122 7.64 -3.74 10.50
C PRO A 122 8.24 -4.33 11.78
N THR A 123 9.44 -3.92 12.17
CA THR A 123 10.14 -4.40 13.37
C THR A 123 9.42 -4.03 14.67
N LYS A 124 8.63 -2.94 14.68
CA LYS A 124 7.88 -2.48 15.85
C LYS A 124 6.37 -2.64 15.72
N ARG A 125 5.88 -3.15 14.58
CA ARG A 125 4.46 -3.12 14.21
C ARG A 125 3.84 -1.72 14.35
N ALA A 126 4.62 -0.69 14.03
CA ALA A 126 4.21 0.70 14.10
C ALA A 126 3.96 1.24 12.69
N PHE A 127 3.01 2.17 12.55
CA PHE A 127 2.78 2.87 11.31
C PHE A 127 2.40 4.33 11.55
N ARG A 128 2.56 5.18 10.53
CA ARG A 128 2.08 6.57 10.54
C ARG A 128 1.50 6.96 9.19
N TRP A 129 0.61 7.94 9.21
CA TRP A 129 0.15 8.65 8.02
C TRP A 129 1.04 9.86 7.74
N VAL A 130 1.41 10.03 6.48
CA VAL A 130 2.03 11.25 5.95
C VAL A 130 1.09 11.76 4.87
N SER A 131 0.56 12.96 5.05
CA SER A 131 -0.47 13.54 4.18
C SER A 131 -0.30 15.04 4.06
N ASN A 132 -0.94 15.60 3.03
CA ASN A 132 -1.14 17.03 2.93
C ASN A 132 -2.30 17.44 3.84
N SER A 133 -2.03 18.33 4.79
CA SER A 133 -3.03 18.83 5.76
C SER A 133 -4.16 19.63 5.11
N SER A 134 -4.00 20.08 3.86
CA SER A 134 -5.10 20.69 3.10
C SER A 134 -6.10 19.68 2.53
N LEU A 135 -5.76 18.38 2.53
CA LEU A 135 -6.58 17.30 1.96
C LEU A 135 -7.17 16.37 3.01
N PHE A 136 -6.48 16.19 4.14
CA PHE A 136 -6.91 15.31 5.23
C PHE A 136 -6.75 16.02 6.57
N SER A 137 -7.82 16.03 7.36
CA SER A 137 -7.79 16.48 8.73
C SER A 137 -7.13 15.44 9.64
N SER A 138 -6.60 15.89 10.78
CA SER A 138 -6.04 14.99 11.78
C SER A 138 -7.07 14.02 12.36
N LEU A 139 -8.36 14.39 12.35
CA LEU A 139 -9.45 13.52 12.81
C LEU A 139 -9.67 12.36 11.84
N GLU A 140 -9.80 12.63 10.53
CA GLU A 140 -9.98 11.60 9.51
C GLU A 140 -8.81 10.62 9.50
N LEU A 141 -7.57 11.11 9.61
CA LEU A 141 -6.38 10.24 9.67
C LEU A 141 -6.38 9.33 10.90
N LYS A 142 -6.92 9.81 12.03
CA LYS A 142 -7.07 9.02 13.25
C LYS A 142 -8.13 7.94 13.07
N GLU A 143 -9.29 8.30 12.54
CA GLU A 143 -10.37 7.34 12.25
C GLU A 143 -9.90 6.23 11.31
N MET A 144 -9.19 6.58 10.23
CA MET A 144 -8.57 5.61 9.33
C MET A 144 -7.54 4.71 10.03
N ALA A 145 -6.72 5.27 10.94
CA ALA A 145 -5.76 4.48 11.71
C ALA A 145 -6.47 3.49 12.65
N ASP A 146 -7.50 3.95 13.36
CA ASP A 146 -8.30 3.14 14.29
C ASP A 146 -9.02 2.00 13.55
N GLU A 147 -9.56 2.27 12.34
CA GLU A 147 -10.16 1.25 11.48
C GLU A 147 -9.16 0.17 11.06
N ILE A 148 -7.97 0.55 10.62
CA ILE A 148 -6.93 -0.40 10.20
C ILE A 148 -6.46 -1.25 11.39
N ILE A 149 -6.28 -0.65 12.56
CA ILE A 149 -5.94 -1.38 13.78
C ILE A 149 -7.04 -2.37 14.15
N ASN A 150 -8.30 -1.98 14.00
CA ASN A 150 -9.44 -2.85 14.29
C ASN A 150 -9.49 -4.03 13.30
N ILE A 151 -9.31 -3.77 12.01
CA ILE A 151 -9.25 -4.82 10.97
C ILE A 151 -8.11 -5.80 11.26
N ASP A 152 -6.89 -5.31 11.54
CA ASP A 152 -5.73 -6.16 11.88
C ASP A 152 -6.04 -7.07 13.08
N LYS A 153 -6.62 -6.52 14.15
CA LYS A 153 -7.03 -7.30 15.32
C LYS A 153 -8.07 -8.37 14.98
N ILE A 154 -9.08 -8.05 14.18
CA ILE A 154 -10.13 -9.01 13.77
C ILE A 154 -9.52 -10.17 12.98
N LEU A 155 -8.70 -9.85 11.97
CA LEU A 155 -8.06 -10.84 11.10
C LEU A 155 -7.09 -11.75 11.86
N LEU A 156 -6.29 -11.19 12.78
CA LEU A 156 -5.35 -11.95 13.60
C LEU A 156 -6.04 -12.84 14.64
N SER A 157 -7.19 -12.42 15.16
CA SER A 157 -7.94 -13.20 16.15
C SER A 157 -8.72 -14.36 15.52
N HIS A 158 -9.04 -14.27 14.23
CA HIS A 158 -9.89 -15.24 13.52
C HIS A 158 -9.33 -15.61 12.13
N PRO A 159 -8.07 -16.06 12.02
CA PRO A 159 -7.38 -16.13 10.74
C PRO A 159 -7.97 -17.15 9.75
N THR A 160 -8.70 -18.16 10.25
CA THR A 160 -9.36 -19.21 9.46
C THR A 160 -10.84 -18.95 9.20
N THR A 161 -11.42 -17.89 9.78
CA THR A 161 -12.82 -17.54 9.52
C THR A 161 -12.91 -16.77 8.22
N SER A 162 -13.95 -17.02 7.42
CA SER A 162 -14.12 -16.30 6.16
C SER A 162 -14.33 -14.80 6.39
N LEU A 163 -13.76 -13.97 5.51
CA LEU A 163 -13.84 -12.52 5.61
C LEU A 163 -15.29 -12.03 5.59
N ARG A 164 -16.15 -12.68 4.78
CA ARG A 164 -17.60 -12.43 4.75
C ARG A 164 -18.21 -12.57 6.13
N LYS A 165 -17.96 -13.69 6.81
CA LYS A 165 -18.52 -13.95 8.13
C LYS A 165 -18.02 -12.94 9.17
N LEU A 166 -16.76 -12.53 9.07
CA LEU A 166 -16.15 -11.55 9.98
C LEU A 166 -16.74 -10.14 9.82
N PHE A 167 -16.95 -9.67 8.59
CA PHE A 167 -17.30 -8.26 8.34
C PHE A 167 -18.78 -8.03 8.00
N TYR A 168 -19.50 -9.07 7.58
CA TYR A 168 -20.90 -8.96 7.13
C TYR A 168 -21.85 -9.91 7.85
N GLY A 169 -21.36 -10.73 8.77
CA GLY A 169 -22.13 -11.80 9.41
C GLY A 169 -22.28 -13.03 8.51
N GLY A 170 -22.70 -14.15 9.09
CA GLY A 170 -23.03 -15.35 8.33
C GLY A 170 -24.34 -15.15 7.57
N PHE A 171 -24.37 -15.45 6.27
CA PHE A 171 -25.62 -15.80 5.62
C PHE A 171 -25.81 -17.30 5.88
N ASP A 172 -26.71 -17.63 6.79
CA ASP A 172 -27.27 -18.98 6.90
C ASP A 172 -28.11 -19.30 5.65
#